data_AF-A0A2G9T7I3-F1
#
_entry.id   AF-A0A2G9T7I3-F1
#
_cell.length_a   1.000
_cell.length_b   1.000
_cell.length_c   1.000
_cell.angle_alpha   90.00
_cell.angle_beta   90.00
_cell.angle_gamma   90.00
#
_symmetry.space_group_name_H-M   'P 1'
#
loop_
_entity.id
_entity.type
_entity.pdbx_description
1 polymer ?
#
loop_
_entity_poly.entity_id
_entity_poly.type
_entity_poly.pdbx_seq_one_letter_code
_entity_poly.pdbx_strand_id
1 'polypeptide(L)'
;MSYDCIFRVWETIWAATRTFTPHFPLFFALAMVTNYRDVIIANNMDFTDMIKFFNEMAERHDCVRLLAAARSHVKCLQNLVQHLR
;
A
#
# COMPACT_ATOMS: atom_id res chain seq x y z
N MET A 1 -8.50 9.27 -4.35
CA MET A 1 -8.57 8.33 -5.48
C MET A 1 -9.97 8.49 -6.05
N SER A 2 -10.30 7.95 -7.23
CA SER A 2 -11.72 7.91 -7.62
C SER A 2 -12.53 7.09 -6.61
N TYR A 3 -13.83 7.35 -6.52
CA TYR A 3 -14.74 6.58 -5.65
C TYR A 3 -14.64 5.07 -5.93
N ASP A 4 -14.58 4.68 -7.20
CA ASP A 4 -14.41 3.27 -7.60
C ASP A 4 -13.14 2.63 -7.03
N CYS A 5 -12.02 3.37 -7.03
CA CYS A 5 -10.79 2.90 -6.41
C CYS A 5 -10.94 2.73 -4.90
N ILE A 6 -11.63 3.66 -4.22
CA ILE A 6 -11.84 3.59 -2.77
C ILE A 6 -12.67 2.35 -2.43
N PHE A 7 -13.80 2.13 -3.12
CA PHE A 7 -14.63 0.94 -2.92
C PHE A 7 -13.83 -0.34 -3.16
N ARG A 8 -13.06 -0.40 -4.24
CA ARG A 8 -12.22 -1.57 -4.55
C ARG A 8 -11.16 -1.87 -3.48
N VAL A 9 -10.56 -0.83 -2.89
CA VAL A 9 -9.60 -0.98 -1.79
C VAL A 9 -10.31 -1.53 -0.55
N TRP A 10 -11.47 -0.98 -0.18
CA TRP A 10 -12.25 -1.44 0.96
C TRP A 10 -12.72 -2.89 0.81
N GLU A 11 -13.31 -3.22 -0.33
CA GLU A 11 -13.73 -4.59 -0.65
C GLU A 11 -12.55 -5.57 -0.58
N THR A 12 -11.38 -5.17 -1.09
CA THR A 12 -10.18 -5.99 -1.01
C THR A 12 -9.72 -6.18 0.44
N ILE A 13 -9.74 -5.14 1.27
CA ILE A 13 -9.39 -5.22 2.70
C ILE A 13 -10.33 -6.18 3.44
N TRP A 14 -11.63 -6.05 3.23
CA TRP A 14 -12.62 -6.92 3.85
C TRP A 14 -12.47 -8.37 3.40
N ALA A 15 -12.25 -8.60 2.10
CA ALA A 15 -12.00 -9.94 1.56
C ALA A 15 -10.69 -10.54 2.10
N ALA A 16 -9.62 -9.75 2.19
CA ALA A 16 -8.31 -10.19 2.69
C ALA A 16 -8.39 -10.71 4.13
N THR A 17 -9.16 -10.02 4.97
CA THR A 17 -9.42 -10.40 6.37
C THR A 17 -9.98 -11.82 6.50
N ARG A 18 -10.78 -12.27 5.52
CA ARG A 18 -11.41 -13.60 5.53
C ARG A 18 -10.60 -14.67 4.80
N THR A 19 -9.61 -14.29 4.00
CA THR A 19 -8.95 -15.20 3.05
C THR A 19 -7.49 -15.47 3.38
N PHE A 20 -6.69 -14.46 3.71
CA PHE A 20 -5.25 -14.64 3.87
C PHE A 20 -4.56 -13.79 4.95
N THR A 21 -5.11 -12.64 5.37
CA THR A 21 -4.57 -11.88 6.52
C THR A 21 -5.54 -10.80 7.03
N PRO A 22 -5.73 -10.68 8.36
CA PRO A 22 -6.49 -9.57 8.96
C PRO A 22 -5.74 -8.24 8.93
N HIS A 23 -4.43 -8.25 8.67
CA HIS A 23 -3.57 -7.06 8.71
C HIS A 23 -3.30 -6.44 7.34
N PHE A 24 -4.12 -6.76 6.33
CA PHE A 24 -3.97 -6.24 4.97
C PHE A 24 -3.90 -4.71 4.88
N PRO A 25 -4.64 -3.91 5.70
CA PRO A 25 -4.50 -2.46 5.71
C PRO A 25 -3.07 -1.96 5.93
N LEU A 26 -2.27 -2.67 6.74
CA LEU A 26 -0.87 -2.29 6.99
C LEU A 26 0.00 -2.51 5.76
N PHE A 27 -0.21 -3.60 5.03
CA PHE A 27 0.49 -3.86 3.77
C PHE A 27 0.08 -2.87 2.67
N PHE A 28 -1.16 -2.40 2.69
CA PHE A 28 -1.61 -1.34 1.80
C PHE A 28 -0.97 0.01 2.14
N ALA A 29 -0.89 0.37 3.42
CA ALA A 29 -0.15 1.57 3.86
C ALA A 29 1.34 1.49 3.47
N LEU A 30 1.96 0.31 3.64
CA LEU A 30 3.33 0.08 3.18
C LEU A 30 3.46 0.22 1.66
N ALA A 31 2.49 -0.29 0.89
CA ALA A 31 2.46 -0.14 -0.55
C ALA A 31 2.40 1.33 -0.97
N MET A 32 1.59 2.16 -0.30
CA MET A 32 1.53 3.60 -0.53
C MET A 32 2.89 4.27 -0.37
N VAL A 33 3.61 4.00 0.73
CA VAL A 33 4.93 4.62 0.98
C VAL A 33 5.99 4.07 0.04
N THR A 34 6.05 2.75 -0.13
CA THR A 34 7.07 2.09 -0.97
C THR A 34 6.94 2.46 -2.45
N ASN A 35 5.73 2.71 -2.93
CA ASN A 35 5.47 3.10 -4.31
C ASN A 35 6.06 4.47 -4.69
N TYR A 36 6.21 5.35 -3.71
CA TYR A 36 6.79 6.69 -3.88
C TYR A 36 8.19 6.82 -3.27
N ARG A 37 8.79 5.71 -2.83
CA ARG A 37 10.10 5.67 -2.15
C ARG A 37 11.16 6.50 -2.87
N ASP A 38 11.29 6.32 -4.18
CA ASP A 38 12.37 6.97 -4.93
C ASP A 38 12.16 8.49 -5.02
N VAL A 39 10.90 8.94 -5.10
CA VAL A 39 10.54 10.36 -5.06
C VAL A 39 10.80 10.95 -3.68
N ILE A 40 10.41 10.23 -2.62
CA ILE A 40 10.61 10.65 -1.21
C ILE A 40 12.11 10.83 -0.92
N ILE A 41 12.93 9.85 -1.32
CA ILE A 41 14.39 9.88 -1.09
C ILE A 41 15.06 10.94 -1.97
N ALA A 42 14.71 11.03 -3.25
CA ALA A 42 15.35 11.97 -4.19
C ALA A 42 15.11 13.44 -3.80
N ASN A 43 13.95 13.74 -3.20
CA ASN A 43 13.63 15.10 -2.74
C ASN A 43 14.01 15.34 -1.27
N ASN A 44 14.61 14.37 -0.59
CA ASN A 44 14.94 14.44 0.84
C ASN A 44 13.76 14.94 1.70
N MET A 45 12.56 14.41 1.42
CA MET A 45 11.32 14.87 2.04
C MET A 45 11.33 14.62 3.56
N ASP A 46 10.99 15.65 4.32
CA ASP A 46 10.69 15.50 5.75
C ASP A 46 9.23 15.06 6.00
N PHE A 47 8.84 14.92 7.26
CA PHE A 47 7.47 14.48 7.59
C PHE A 47 6.39 15.46 7.10
N THR A 48 6.66 16.77 7.12
CA THR A 48 5.72 17.79 6.64
C THR A 48 5.57 17.72 5.12
N ASP A 49 6.68 17.56 4.41
CA ASP A 49 6.71 17.39 2.96
C ASP A 49 5.96 16.13 2.53
N MET A 50 6.15 15.03 3.27
CA MET A 50 5.41 13.78 3.02
C MET A 50 3.90 13.98 3.13
N ILE A 51 3.41 14.65 4.18
CA ILE A 51 1.97 14.93 4.32
C ILE A 51 1.46 15.76 3.14
N LYS A 52 2.18 16.84 2.79
CA LYS A 52 1.81 17.70 1.66
C LYS A 52 1.78 16.92 0.35
N PHE A 53 2.80 16.12 0.09
CA PHE A 53 2.91 15.27 -1.10
C PHE A 53 1.73 14.30 -1.23
N PHE A 54 1.38 13.57 -0.17
CA PHE A 54 0.26 12.63 -0.22
C PHE A 54 -1.09 13.33 -0.38
N ASN A 55 -1.28 14.52 0.20
CA ASN A 55 -2.48 15.32 -0.04
C ASN A 55 -2.60 15.78 -1.50
N GLU A 56 -1.50 16.24 -2.09
CA GLU A 56 -1.46 16.64 -3.51
C GLU A 56 -1.69 15.45 -4.47
N MET A 57 -1.33 14.23 -4.04
CA MET A 57 -1.52 13.00 -4.82
C MET A 57 -2.87 12.30 -4.57
N ALA A 58 -3.71 12.82 -3.67
CA ALA A 58 -4.88 12.11 -3.13
C ALA A 58 -5.75 11.44 -4.22
N GLU A 59 -5.96 12.07 -5.38
CA GLU A 59 -6.78 11.53 -6.48
C GLU A 59 -6.00 10.83 -7.61
N ARG A 60 -4.68 10.90 -7.58
CA ARG A 60 -3.79 10.41 -8.65
C ARG A 60 -3.16 9.05 -8.36
N HIS A 61 -3.42 8.51 -7.18
CA HIS A 61 -2.91 7.20 -6.79
C HIS A 61 -3.55 6.08 -7.63
N ASP A 62 -2.71 5.29 -8.29
CA ASP A 62 -3.11 4.09 -9.03
C ASP A 62 -3.45 2.96 -8.05
N CYS A 63 -4.74 2.78 -7.78
CA CYS A 63 -5.19 1.77 -6.82
C CYS A 63 -4.91 0.33 -7.25
N VAL A 64 -4.90 0.05 -8.56
CA VAL A 64 -4.64 -1.32 -9.06
C VAL A 64 -3.20 -1.69 -8.75
N ARG A 65 -2.26 -0.79 -9.07
CA ARG A 65 -0.84 -0.96 -8.78
C ARG A 65 -0.59 -1.06 -7.27
N LEU A 66 -1.22 -0.22 -6.47
CA LEU A 66 -1.07 -0.24 -5.00
C LEU A 66 -1.59 -1.54 -4.37
N LEU A 67 -2.75 -2.04 -4.81
CA LEU A 67 -3.28 -3.32 -4.34
C LEU A 67 -2.40 -4.50 -4.75
N ALA A 68 -1.82 -4.47 -5.96
CA ALA A 68 -0.87 -5.48 -6.41
C ALA A 68 0.41 -5.47 -5.55
N ALA A 69 0.98 -4.29 -5.29
CA ALA A 69 2.14 -4.13 -4.42
C ALA A 69 1.86 -4.61 -2.99
N ALA A 70 0.70 -4.27 -2.42
CA ALA A 70 0.30 -4.74 -1.09
C ALA A 70 0.23 -6.27 -1.00
N ARG A 71 -0.34 -6.94 -2.02
CA ARG A 71 -0.36 -8.42 -2.08
C ARG A 71 1.05 -9.01 -2.23
N SER A 72 1.92 -8.36 -3.00
CA SER A 72 3.32 -8.78 -3.14
C SER A 72 4.06 -8.74 -1.81
N HIS A 73 3.85 -7.69 -1.01
CA HIS A 73 4.43 -7.57 0.33
C HIS A 73 3.97 -8.69 1.26
N VAL A 74 2.68 -9.06 1.23
CA VAL A 74 2.15 -10.20 1.99
C VAL A 74 2.82 -11.51 1.56
N LYS A 75 2.90 -11.76 0.25
CA LYS A 75 3.51 -12.99 -0.29
C LYS A 75 5.00 -13.09 0.07
N CYS A 76 5.72 -11.96 0.01
CA CYS A 76 7.11 -11.89 0.45
C CYS A 76 7.25 -12.31 1.91
N LEU A 77 6.42 -11.77 2.81
CA LEU A 77 6.44 -12.14 4.22
C LEU A 77 6.09 -13.63 4.43
N GLN A 78 5.07 -14.14 3.75
CA GLN A 78 4.68 -15.56 3.82
C GLN A 78 5.83 -16.47 3.39
N ASN A 79 6.49 -16.15 2.29
CA ASN A 79 7.67 -16.89 1.82
C ASN A 79 8.79 -16.84 2.86
N LEU A 80 9.11 -15.66 3.40
CA LEU A 80 10.16 -15.53 4.43
C LEU A 80 9.85 -16.39 5.66
N VAL A 81 8.61 -16.37 6.14
CA VAL A 81 8.18 -17.19 7.28
C VAL A 81 8.26 -18.68 6.96
N GLN A 82 7.96 -19.10 5.72
CA GLN A 82 8.09 -20.50 5.29
C GLN A 82 9.55 -20.96 5.23
N HIS A 83 10.49 -20.13 4.80
CA HIS A 83 11.92 -20.47 4.78
C HIS A 83 12.54 -20.51 6.19
N LEU A 84 11.91 -19.88 7.17
CA LEU A 84 12.34 -19.87 8.57
C LEU A 84 11.76 -21.04 9.39
N ARG A 85 10.84 -21.82 8.82
CA ARG A 85 10.26 -23.02 9.44
C ARG A 85 10.93 -24.27 8.89
#